data_AF-A0A2M7PVQ6-F1
#
_entry.id   AF-A0A2M7PVQ6-F1
#
_cell.length_a   1.000
_cell.length_b   1.000
_cell.length_c   1.000
_cell.angle_alpha   90.00
_cell.angle_beta   90.00
_cell.angle_gamma   90.00
#
_symmetry.space_group_name_H-M   'P 1'
#
loop_
_entity.id
_entity.type
_entity.pdbx_description
1 polymer ?
#
loop_
_entity_poly.entity_id
_entity_poly.type
_entity_poly.pdbx_seq_one_letter_code
_entity_poly.pdbx_strand_id
1 'polypeptide(L)'
;MLGCSHSPVFEEKTEMKSNIWNRFNFLMFEVPVTENELLDFDLIVGYTEEYPWDELTTNITFYPPDGSMLSSDYTFKLDKETLSDVLEKSQVFSIRKQMKFGASGICKVRVENKMSKVQTPGISSIGISARRTE
;
A
#
# COMPACT_ATOMS: atom_id res chain seq x y z
N MET A 1 24.12 -7.04 -20.04
CA MET A 1 23.21 -5.96 -19.64
C MET A 1 22.98 -6.13 -18.15
N LEU A 2 23.49 -5.21 -17.31
CA LEU A 2 23.34 -5.27 -15.87
C LEU A 2 21.89 -4.93 -15.53
N GLY A 3 21.12 -5.94 -15.14
CA GLY A 3 19.76 -5.76 -14.63
C GLY A 3 19.82 -5.04 -13.29
N CYS A 4 19.48 -3.76 -13.28
CA CYS A 4 19.23 -3.02 -12.05
C CYS A 4 17.89 -3.46 -11.46
N SER A 5 17.85 -4.63 -10.82
CA SER A 5 16.78 -4.94 -9.87
C SER A 5 17.04 -4.14 -8.59
N HIS A 6 16.73 -2.85 -8.60
CA HIS A 6 16.82 -2.05 -7.38
C HIS A 6 15.80 -2.59 -6.38
N SER A 7 16.30 -3.27 -5.35
CA SER A 7 15.48 -3.74 -4.25
C SER A 7 14.82 -2.54 -3.56
N PRO A 8 13.58 -2.67 -3.07
CA PRO A 8 12.93 -1.60 -2.35
C PRO A 8 13.76 -1.21 -1.12
N VAL A 9 13.78 0.08 -0.79
CA VAL A 9 14.41 0.55 0.46
C VAL A 9 13.58 0.20 1.68
N PHE A 10 12.29 -0.08 1.46
CA PHE A 10 11.35 -0.55 2.45
C PHE A 10 10.26 -1.38 1.78
N GLU A 11 9.93 -2.53 2.36
CA GLU A 11 8.71 -3.27 2.02
C GLU A 11 8.18 -3.93 3.29
N GLU A 12 6.92 -3.67 3.61
CA GLU A 12 6.22 -4.29 4.73
C GLU A 12 4.79 -4.64 4.32
N LYS A 13 4.30 -5.79 4.79
CA LYS A 13 2.94 -6.27 4.58
C LYS A 13 2.33 -6.65 5.92
N THR A 14 1.06 -6.29 6.10
CA THR A 14 0.23 -6.77 7.19
C THR A 14 -0.76 -7.80 6.64
N GLU A 15 -0.67 -9.02 7.16
CA GLU A 15 -1.61 -10.11 6.88
C GLU A 15 -2.93 -9.90 7.63
N MET A 16 -4.04 -10.18 6.96
CA MET A 16 -5.39 -10.06 7.51
C MET A 16 -5.84 -11.40 8.08
N LYS A 17 -6.33 -11.38 9.32
CA LYS A 17 -6.93 -12.56 9.92
C LYS A 17 -8.17 -12.96 9.13
N SER A 18 -8.21 -14.21 8.68
CA SER A 18 -9.34 -14.78 7.92
C SER A 18 -9.67 -14.00 6.64
N ASN A 19 -8.68 -13.37 6.00
CA ASN A 19 -8.85 -12.56 4.78
C ASN A 19 -9.90 -11.44 4.91
N ILE A 20 -10.10 -10.90 6.11
CA ILE A 20 -11.08 -9.84 6.36
C ILE A 20 -10.35 -8.58 6.82
N TRP A 21 -10.50 -7.51 6.03
CA TRP A 21 -10.08 -6.19 6.43
C TRP A 21 -11.26 -5.38 6.98
N ASN A 22 -11.25 -5.10 8.28
CA ASN A 22 -12.26 -4.25 8.91
C ASN A 22 -11.99 -2.77 8.61
N ARG A 23 -13.01 -2.02 8.17
CA ARG A 23 -12.90 -0.60 7.81
C ARG A 23 -12.45 0.33 8.96
N PHE A 24 -12.58 -0.12 10.21
CA PHE A 24 -12.12 0.63 11.38
C PHE A 24 -10.70 0.25 11.81
N ASN A 25 -10.11 -0.78 11.20
CA ASN A 25 -8.73 -1.20 11.43
C ASN A 25 -7.84 -0.56 10.36
N PHE A 26 -7.44 0.69 10.58
CA PHE A 26 -6.39 1.29 9.77
C PHE A 26 -5.05 0.60 10.03
N LEU A 27 -4.19 0.62 9.03
CA LEU A 27 -2.84 0.08 9.09
C LEU A 27 -1.86 1.24 9.14
N MET A 28 -0.74 1.05 9.83
CA MET A 28 0.30 2.06 9.96
C MET A 28 1.64 1.43 9.63
N PHE A 29 2.32 1.96 8.63
CA PHE A 29 3.66 1.54 8.22
C PHE A 29 4.66 2.63 8.57
N GLU A 30 5.82 2.24 9.09
CA GLU A 30 6.87 3.17 9.53
C GLU A 30 8.06 3.11 8.58
N VAL A 31 8.05 3.99 7.57
CA VAL A 31 9.06 4.01 6.52
C VAL A 31 10.22 4.92 6.93
N PRO A 32 11.44 4.40 7.08
CA PRO A 32 12.61 5.23 7.32
C PRO A 32 12.94 6.05 6.07
N VAL A 33 13.15 7.35 6.24
CA VAL A 33 13.42 8.29 5.14
C VAL A 33 14.59 9.20 5.47
N THR A 34 15.32 9.60 4.44
CA THR A 34 16.45 10.54 4.57
C THR A 34 16.08 11.92 4.01
N GLU A 35 16.61 12.98 4.61
CA GLU A 35 16.49 14.33 4.07
C GLU A 35 16.98 14.40 2.62
N ASN A 36 16.21 15.10 1.77
CA ASN A 36 16.43 15.22 0.33
C ASN A 36 16.33 13.92 -0.47
N GLU A 37 15.96 12.80 0.14
CA GLU A 37 15.66 11.56 -0.58
C GLU A 37 14.37 11.71 -1.40
N LEU A 38 14.37 11.14 -2.60
CA LEU A 38 13.21 11.04 -3.49
C LEU A 38 12.76 9.58 -3.54
N LEU A 39 11.55 9.33 -3.04
CA LEU A 39 10.97 7.99 -3.01
C LEU A 39 9.70 7.90 -3.84
N ASP A 40 9.55 6.76 -4.51
CA ASP A 40 8.30 6.28 -5.06
C ASP A 40 7.67 5.29 -4.07
N PHE A 41 6.40 5.48 -3.79
CA PHE A 41 5.58 4.63 -2.94
C PHE A 41 4.54 3.88 -3.76
N ASP A 42 4.41 2.60 -3.47
CA ASP A 42 3.38 1.73 -4.00
C ASP A 42 2.60 1.05 -2.87
N LEU A 43 1.31 0.81 -3.12
CA LEU A 43 0.47 -0.06 -2.31
C LEU A 43 0.53 -1.49 -2.87
N ILE A 44 0.75 -2.46 -1.99
CA ILE A 44 0.64 -3.87 -2.31
C ILE A 44 -0.67 -4.39 -1.72
N VAL A 45 -1.50 -5.03 -2.54
CA VAL A 45 -2.78 -5.59 -2.12
C VAL A 45 -2.78 -7.08 -2.41
N GLY A 46 -2.84 -7.89 -1.36
CA GLY A 46 -3.15 -9.32 -1.43
C GLY A 46 -4.66 -9.53 -1.36
N TYR A 47 -5.20 -10.31 -2.28
CA TYR A 47 -6.62 -10.63 -2.34
C TYR A 47 -6.88 -12.03 -2.90
N THR A 48 -8.04 -12.58 -2.55
CA THR A 48 -8.47 -13.93 -2.91
C THR A 48 -9.75 -13.88 -3.76
N GLU A 49 -10.20 -15.04 -4.23
CA GLU A 49 -11.49 -15.17 -4.92
C GLU A 49 -12.70 -14.73 -4.07
N GLU A 50 -12.55 -14.70 -2.75
CA GLU A 50 -13.60 -14.26 -1.81
C GLU A 50 -13.88 -12.75 -1.93
N TYR A 51 -12.97 -11.97 -2.53
CA TYR A 51 -13.18 -10.54 -2.70
C TYR A 51 -14.29 -10.30 -3.72
N PRO A 52 -15.46 -9.76 -3.34
CA PRO A 52 -16.62 -9.78 -4.22
C PRO A 52 -16.69 -8.58 -5.18
N TRP A 53 -15.85 -7.56 -5.02
CA TRP A 53 -15.89 -6.33 -5.83
C TRP A 53 -14.80 -6.31 -6.90
N ASP A 54 -14.93 -5.41 -7.88
CA ASP A 54 -13.91 -5.16 -8.91
C ASP A 54 -12.87 -4.11 -8.48
N GLU A 55 -13.25 -3.28 -7.50
CA GLU A 55 -12.46 -2.15 -7.06
C GLU A 55 -12.31 -2.15 -5.54
N LEU A 56 -11.15 -1.71 -5.06
CA LEU A 56 -10.84 -1.45 -3.65
C LEU A 56 -10.63 0.04 -3.45
N THR A 57 -11.44 0.65 -2.58
CA THR A 57 -11.29 2.06 -2.19
C THR A 57 -10.54 2.17 -0.88
N THR A 58 -9.50 3.01 -0.85
CA THR A 58 -8.70 3.28 0.34
C THR A 58 -8.45 4.78 0.50
N ASN A 59 -8.21 5.22 1.73
CA ASN A 59 -7.53 6.49 1.98
C ASN A 59 -6.09 6.17 2.38
N ILE A 60 -5.14 6.91 1.80
CA ILE A 60 -3.73 6.80 2.18
C ILE A 60 -3.25 8.16 2.63
N THR A 61 -2.73 8.20 3.86
CA THR A 61 -2.20 9.42 4.46
C THR A 61 -0.74 9.23 4.86
N PHE A 62 0.11 10.11 4.36
CA PHE A 62 1.53 10.22 4.72
C PHE A 62 1.70 11.29 5.79
N TYR A 63 2.48 10.97 6.81
CA TYR A 63 2.96 11.89 7.85
C TYR A 63 4.49 11.93 7.80
N PRO A 64 5.08 12.80 6.97
CA PRO A 64 6.53 12.95 6.89
C PRO A 64 7.13 13.50 8.20
N PRO A 65 8.45 13.33 8.42
CA PRO A 65 9.12 13.81 9.62
C PRO A 65 9.09 15.34 9.81
N ASP A 66 8.86 16.10 8.74
CA ASP A 66 8.77 17.56 8.77
C ASP A 66 7.45 18.11 9.37
N GLY A 67 6.54 17.21 9.76
CA GLY A 67 5.25 17.56 10.36
C GLY A 67 4.15 17.90 9.34
N SER A 68 4.44 17.83 8.03
CA SER A 68 3.42 17.93 7.00
C SER A 68 2.48 16.72 7.02
N MET A 69 1.36 16.84 6.30
CA MET A 69 0.40 15.75 6.11
C MET A 69 -0.08 15.76 4.67
N LEU A 70 -0.04 14.60 4.01
CA LEU A 70 -0.53 14.42 2.65
C LEU A 70 -1.52 13.27 2.63
N SER A 71 -2.77 13.52 2.27
CA SER A 71 -3.82 12.50 2.23
C SER A 71 -4.50 12.49 0.87
N SER A 72 -4.83 11.30 0.37
CA SER A 72 -5.65 11.13 -0.83
C SER A 72 -6.49 9.86 -0.75
N ASP A 73 -7.69 9.92 -1.32
CA ASP A 73 -8.50 8.74 -1.58
C ASP A 73 -8.05 8.11 -2.91
N TYR A 74 -8.03 6.78 -2.95
CA TYR A 74 -7.66 5.98 -4.12
C TYR A 74 -8.70 4.89 -4.36
N THR A 75 -8.98 4.63 -5.64
CA THR A 75 -9.79 3.49 -6.09
C THR A 75 -8.94 2.63 -7.01
N PHE A 76 -8.66 1.40 -6.58
CA PHE A 76 -7.81 0.47 -7.30
C PHE A 76 -8.65 -0.63 -7.94
N LYS A 77 -8.52 -0.80 -9.26
CA LYS A 77 -9.14 -1.92 -9.95
C LYS A 77 -8.30 -3.19 -9.74
N LEU A 78 -8.90 -4.19 -9.11
CA LEU A 78 -8.26 -5.49 -8.87
C LEU A 78 -8.45 -6.38 -10.10
N ASP A 79 -7.38 -7.03 -10.53
CA ASP A 79 -7.42 -7.97 -11.65
C ASP A 79 -7.84 -9.38 -11.19
N LYS A 80 -9.08 -9.75 -11.50
CA LYS A 80 -9.71 -11.00 -11.07
C LYS A 80 -9.64 -12.11 -12.12
N GLU A 81 -9.18 -11.84 -13.34
CA GLU A 81 -9.28 -12.79 -14.46
C GLU A 81 -8.47 -14.08 -14.22
N THR A 82 -7.43 -14.02 -13.40
CA THR A 82 -6.51 -15.13 -13.15
C THR A 82 -6.69 -15.77 -11.77
N LEU A 83 -7.70 -15.36 -10.99
CA LEU A 83 -7.90 -15.89 -9.62
C LEU A 83 -8.42 -17.34 -9.61
N SER A 84 -8.96 -17.84 -10.73
CA SER A 84 -9.43 -19.24 -10.81
C SER A 84 -8.31 -20.28 -10.64
N ASP A 85 -7.06 -19.87 -10.87
CA ASP A 85 -5.90 -20.77 -10.93
C ASP A 85 -4.96 -20.62 -9.72
N VAL A 86 -5.21 -19.65 -8.82
CA VAL A 86 -4.38 -19.36 -7.64
C VAL A 86 -5.24 -19.01 -6.43
N LEU A 87 -4.84 -19.50 -5.25
CA LEU A 87 -5.57 -19.25 -3.99
C LEU A 87 -5.55 -17.77 -3.56
N GLU A 88 -4.49 -17.06 -3.93
CA GLU A 88 -4.26 -15.66 -3.57
C GLU A 88 -3.47 -14.97 -4.69
N LYS A 89 -3.79 -13.70 -4.93
CA LYS A 89 -3.08 -12.82 -5.85
C LYS A 89 -2.62 -11.56 -5.14
N SER A 90 -1.42 -11.11 -5.47
CA SER A 90 -0.85 -9.84 -5.01
C SER A 90 -0.74 -8.88 -6.19
N GLN A 91 -1.25 -7.66 -6.05
CA GLN A 91 -1.15 -6.61 -7.07
C GLN A 91 -0.51 -5.36 -6.46
N VAL A 92 0.30 -4.67 -7.27
CA VAL A 92 1.03 -3.48 -6.86
C VAL A 92 0.45 -2.26 -7.58
N PHE A 93 0.17 -1.21 -6.84
CA PHE A 93 -0.40 0.04 -7.34
C PHE A 93 0.49 1.21 -6.96
N SER A 94 0.85 2.05 -7.93
CA SER A 94 1.62 3.26 -7.64
C SER A 94 0.74 4.32 -7.00
N ILE A 95 1.12 4.81 -5.82
CA ILE A 95 0.31 5.73 -5.03
C ILE A 95 0.92 7.12 -4.95
N ARG A 96 2.26 7.22 -4.93
CA ARG A 96 2.97 8.50 -4.93
C ARG A 96 4.34 8.34 -5.57
N LYS A 97 4.69 9.22 -6.49
CA LYS A 97 6.03 9.24 -7.11
C LYS A 97 6.78 10.48 -6.70
N GLN A 98 8.11 10.37 -6.68
CA GLN A 98 9.03 11.49 -6.47
C GLN A 98 8.74 12.29 -5.20
N MET A 99 8.35 11.59 -4.13
CA MET A 99 8.10 12.24 -2.85
C MET A 99 9.44 12.63 -2.22
N LYS A 100 9.67 13.93 -2.11
CA LYS A 100 10.87 14.49 -1.48
C LYS A 100 10.64 14.70 0.01
N PHE A 101 11.60 14.29 0.83
CA PHE A 101 11.57 14.50 2.28
C PHE A 101 12.40 15.72 2.71
N GLY A 102 11.80 16.62 3.49
CA GLY A 102 12.46 17.81 4.03
C GLY A 102 13.29 17.57 5.29
N ALA A 103 13.20 16.36 5.88
CA ALA A 103 13.95 15.96 7.06
C ALA A 103 14.12 14.43 7.09
N SER A 104 15.21 13.94 7.68
CA SER A 104 15.40 12.52 7.98
C SER A 104 14.54 12.08 9.15
N GLY A 105 14.04 10.85 9.15
CA GLY A 105 13.24 10.30 10.24
C GLY A 105 12.34 9.15 9.79
N ILE A 106 11.17 9.04 10.45
CA ILE A 106 10.13 8.07 10.08
C ILE A 106 8.98 8.79 9.39
N CYS A 107 8.71 8.43 8.14
CA CYS A 107 7.46 8.76 7.48
C CYS A 107 6.42 7.70 7.87
N LYS A 108 5.35 8.10 8.55
CA LYS A 108 4.25 7.19 8.86
C LYS A 108 3.28 7.17 7.69
N VAL A 109 2.95 5.98 7.20
CA VAL A 109 1.98 5.77 6.13
C VAL A 109 0.77 5.07 6.70
N ARG A 110 -0.34 5.80 6.82
CA ARG A 110 -1.63 5.26 7.26
C ARG A 110 -2.43 4.82 6.04
N VAL A 111 -2.88 3.57 6.05
CA VAL A 111 -3.76 3.03 5.01
C VAL A 111 -5.10 2.67 5.65
N GLU A 112 -6.18 3.24 5.13
CA GLU A 112 -7.54 3.03 5.63
C GLU A 112 -8.42 2.41 4.56
N ASN A 113 -9.22 1.43 4.96
CA ASN A 113 -10.22 0.83 4.11
C ASN A 113 -11.46 1.73 4.05
N LYS A 114 -11.83 2.16 2.83
CA LYS A 114 -12.96 3.06 2.57
C LYS A 114 -14.14 2.36 1.92
N MET A 115 -14.12 1.03 1.87
CA MET A 115 -15.27 0.24 1.41
C MET A 115 -16.50 0.51 2.28
N SER A 116 -17.68 0.43 1.67
CA SER A 116 -18.94 0.78 2.33
C SER A 116 -19.32 -0.21 3.44
N LYS A 117 -18.93 -1.48 3.30
CA LYS A 117 -19.18 -2.54 4.29
C LYS A 117 -18.17 -2.48 5.44
N VAL A 118 -18.60 -2.86 6.64
CA VAL A 118 -17.74 -2.85 7.85
C VAL A 118 -16.59 -3.86 7.70
N GLN A 119 -16.89 -5.02 7.15
CA GLN A 119 -15.93 -6.06 6.87
C GLN A 119 -15.78 -6.18 5.35
N THR A 120 -14.54 -6.10 4.88
CA THR A 120 -14.16 -6.35 3.49
C THR A 120 -13.53 -7.73 3.42
N PRO A 121 -14.29 -8.78 3.04
CA PRO A 121 -13.75 -10.13 2.86
C PRO A 121 -12.87 -10.21 1.62
N GLY A 122 -12.03 -11.24 1.57
CA GLY A 122 -11.13 -11.54 0.46
C GLY A 122 -9.92 -10.63 0.33
N ILE A 123 -9.60 -9.82 1.35
CA ILE A 123 -8.32 -9.10 1.43
C ILE A 123 -7.40 -9.91 2.34
N SER A 124 -6.39 -10.57 1.78
CA SER A 124 -5.43 -11.38 2.53
C SER A 124 -4.32 -10.53 3.15
N SER A 125 -3.84 -9.49 2.44
CA SER A 125 -2.80 -8.61 2.95
C SER A 125 -2.87 -7.22 2.37
N ILE A 126 -2.32 -6.25 3.11
CA ILE A 126 -2.07 -4.90 2.63
C ILE A 126 -0.64 -4.53 3.01
N GLY A 127 0.10 -3.96 2.08
CA GLY A 127 1.48 -3.54 2.29
C GLY A 127 1.85 -2.25 1.60
N ILE A 128 2.99 -1.73 1.99
CA ILE A 128 3.62 -0.56 1.38
C ILE A 128 5.02 -0.96 0.93
N SER A 129 5.38 -0.53 -0.28
CA SER A 129 6.75 -0.55 -0.77
C SER A 129 7.20 0.87 -1.02
N ALA A 130 8.46 1.17 -0.66
CA ALA A 130 9.13 2.39 -1.03
C ALA A 130 10.44 2.06 -1.73
N ARG A 131 10.72 2.75 -2.85
CA ARG A 131 11.97 2.65 -3.60
C ARG A 131 12.48 4.03 -3.96
N ARG A 132 13.78 4.15 -4.21
CA ARG A 132 14.35 5.40 -4.74
C ARG A 132 13.81 5.64 -6.15
N THR A 133 13.42 6.88 -6.41
CA THR A 133 13.07 7.32 -7.76
C THR A 133 14.31 7.24 -8.66
N GLU A 134 14.12 6.75 -9.89
CA GLU A 134 15.14 6.74 -10.96
C GLU A 134 15.39 8.12 -11.57
#